data_AF-A0A560W5Z8-F1
#
_entry.id   AF-A0A560W5Z8-F1
#
_cell.length_a   1.000
_cell.length_b   1.000
_cell.length_c   1.000
_cell.angle_alpha   90.00
_cell.angle_beta   90.00
_cell.angle_gamma   90.00
#
_symmetry.space_group_name_H-M   'P 1'
#
loop_
_entity.id
_entity.type
_entity.pdbx_description
1 polymer ?
#
loop_
_entity_poly.entity_id
_entity_poly.type
_entity_poly.pdbx_seq_one_letter_code
_entity_poly.pdbx_strand_id
1 'polypeptide(L)'
;MSDTNGKDTLSALHPHWREAFARHDLTSVKLIRVWSAETRQALTPQRRWALQCRMDGERPSAIARALAVSRADVHDAIETAGLLLIAPHIEDITDWAHARANGALDRLTAAAWGADPVAVTTALDGLPTPTRHGYTALRRASDLWTAGATVDEVAAALNLTRSRLAKDMATGRVVLDGRRLGRGAVLTLTGWTSATLTRHRRTGRFPTADGYDPTAWWWHSTLAHWLDQQEHVCPECHRILVTAGGLRAHTTRMHNSGRKSAGRR
;
A
#
# COMPACT_ATOMS: atom_id res chain seq x y z
N MET A 1 -19.59 -41.58 -14.06
CA MET A 1 -18.41 -40.72 -13.84
C MET A 1 -18.83 -39.67 -12.83
N SER A 2 -18.20 -39.71 -11.66
CA SER A 2 -18.71 -39.12 -10.42
C SER A 2 -18.58 -37.59 -10.41
N ASP A 3 -19.63 -36.91 -9.96
CA ASP A 3 -19.74 -35.46 -9.69
C ASP A 3 -18.80 -34.95 -8.58
N THR A 4 -17.75 -35.71 -8.22
CA THR A 4 -16.82 -35.36 -7.15
C THR A 4 -16.01 -34.10 -7.44
N ASN A 5 -15.66 -33.84 -8.71
CA ASN A 5 -14.90 -32.64 -9.07
C ASN A 5 -15.68 -31.33 -8.80
N GLY A 6 -17.01 -31.33 -8.88
CA GLY A 6 -17.80 -30.09 -8.74
C GLY A 6 -17.89 -29.57 -7.30
N LYS A 7 -17.80 -30.44 -6.29
CA LYS A 7 -17.80 -30.03 -4.88
C LYS A 7 -16.47 -29.37 -4.49
N ASP A 8 -15.38 -29.88 -5.03
CA ASP A 8 -14.04 -29.36 -4.74
C ASP A 8 -13.89 -27.93 -5.28
N THR A 9 -14.44 -27.65 -6.47
CA THR A 9 -14.39 -26.31 -7.07
C THR A 9 -15.09 -25.24 -6.26
N LEU A 10 -16.33 -25.48 -5.82
CA LEU A 10 -17.04 -24.49 -5.01
C LEU A 10 -16.38 -24.30 -3.65
N SER A 11 -15.74 -25.32 -3.09
CA SER A 11 -15.05 -25.23 -1.80
C SER A 11 -13.85 -24.26 -1.82
N ALA A 12 -13.24 -24.06 -2.98
CA ALA A 12 -12.14 -23.12 -3.19
C ALA A 12 -12.61 -21.65 -3.25
N LEU A 13 -13.90 -21.38 -3.45
CA LEU A 13 -14.46 -20.02 -3.38
C LEU A 13 -14.48 -19.50 -1.94
N HIS A 14 -14.23 -18.20 -1.80
CA HIS A 14 -14.46 -17.50 -0.54
C HIS A 14 -15.91 -17.72 -0.06
N PRO A 15 -16.14 -18.00 1.25
CA PRO A 15 -17.48 -18.29 1.80
C PRO A 15 -18.57 -17.28 1.38
N HIS A 16 -18.22 -16.00 1.34
CA HIS A 16 -19.14 -14.94 0.90
C HIS A 16 -19.78 -15.20 -0.47
N TRP A 17 -19.00 -15.66 -1.45
CA TRP A 17 -19.49 -15.92 -2.80
C TRP A 17 -20.23 -17.23 -2.92
N ARG A 18 -19.85 -18.26 -2.14
CA ARG A 18 -20.66 -19.48 -2.04
C ARG A 18 -22.06 -19.19 -1.54
N GLU A 19 -22.18 -18.37 -0.48
CA GLU A 19 -23.47 -17.93 0.05
C GLU A 19 -24.24 -17.06 -0.96
N ALA A 20 -23.54 -16.18 -1.69
CA ALA A 20 -24.15 -15.38 -2.75
C ALA A 20 -24.72 -16.30 -3.84
N PHE A 21 -23.93 -17.20 -4.44
CA PHE A 21 -24.42 -18.16 -5.43
C PHE A 21 -25.61 -18.98 -4.90
N ALA A 22 -25.56 -19.45 -3.64
CA ALA A 22 -26.64 -20.19 -3.02
C ALA A 22 -27.95 -19.38 -2.87
N ARG A 23 -27.88 -18.05 -2.62
CA ARG A 23 -29.07 -17.18 -2.59
C ARG A 23 -29.79 -17.09 -3.95
N HIS A 24 -29.09 -17.39 -5.05
CA HIS A 24 -29.64 -17.44 -6.40
C HIS A 24 -29.92 -18.87 -6.88
N ASP A 25 -29.98 -19.85 -5.97
CA ASP A 25 -30.14 -21.28 -6.26
C ASP A 25 -29.02 -21.90 -7.11
N LEU A 26 -27.87 -21.22 -7.23
CA LEU A 26 -26.71 -21.64 -8.01
C LEU A 26 -25.77 -22.52 -7.17
N THR A 27 -26.27 -23.67 -6.73
CA THR A 27 -25.59 -24.54 -5.74
C THR A 27 -24.59 -25.55 -6.33
N SER A 28 -24.38 -25.54 -7.65
CA SER A 28 -23.41 -26.40 -8.33
C SER A 28 -22.74 -25.69 -9.51
N VAL A 29 -21.53 -26.13 -9.86
CA VAL A 29 -20.78 -25.63 -11.04
C VAL A 29 -21.63 -25.71 -12.32
N LYS A 30 -22.39 -26.80 -12.49
CA LYS A 30 -23.30 -26.96 -13.65
C LYS A 30 -24.37 -25.87 -13.69
N LEU A 31 -25.01 -25.57 -12.57
CA LEU A 31 -26.04 -24.53 -12.49
C LEU A 31 -25.44 -23.14 -12.73
N ILE A 32 -24.26 -22.85 -12.17
CA ILE A 32 -23.54 -21.59 -12.40
C ILE A 32 -23.19 -21.43 -13.87
N ARG A 33 -22.75 -22.49 -14.55
CA ARG A 33 -22.41 -22.44 -15.98
C ARG A 33 -23.63 -22.19 -16.86
N VAL A 34 -24.74 -22.89 -16.60
CA VAL A 34 -26.01 -22.68 -17.31
C VAL A 34 -26.48 -21.24 -17.10
N TRP A 35 -26.50 -20.78 -15.85
CA TRP A 35 -26.81 -19.40 -15.51
C TRP A 35 -25.91 -18.41 -16.23
N SER A 36 -24.58 -18.62 -16.25
CA SER A 36 -23.63 -17.72 -16.90
C SER A 36 -23.84 -17.67 -18.42
N ALA A 37 -24.22 -18.78 -19.05
CA ALA A 37 -24.49 -18.84 -20.48
C ALA A 37 -25.85 -18.21 -20.87
N GLU A 38 -26.85 -18.34 -20.00
CA GLU A 38 -28.20 -17.81 -20.22
C GLU A 38 -28.34 -16.34 -19.80
N THR A 39 -27.51 -15.90 -18.84
CA THR A 39 -27.54 -14.54 -18.33
C THR A 39 -27.04 -13.57 -19.40
N ARG A 40 -27.99 -12.93 -20.07
CA ARG A 40 -27.74 -11.83 -21.02
C ARG A 40 -27.39 -10.52 -20.33
N GLN A 41 -27.36 -10.48 -19.00
CA GLN A 41 -27.00 -9.27 -18.27
C GLN A 41 -25.50 -9.01 -18.40
N ALA A 42 -25.15 -7.95 -19.10
CA ALA A 42 -23.78 -7.45 -19.11
C ALA A 42 -23.43 -6.83 -17.75
N LEU A 43 -22.18 -7.00 -17.33
CA LEU A 43 -21.62 -6.26 -16.20
C LEU A 43 -21.58 -4.77 -16.57
N THR A 44 -22.53 -3.99 -16.04
CA THR A 44 -22.62 -2.56 -16.34
C THR A 44 -21.41 -1.81 -15.75
N PRO A 45 -20.96 -0.69 -16.37
CA PRO A 45 -19.87 0.11 -15.83
C PRO A 45 -20.11 0.55 -14.38
N GLN A 46 -21.36 0.86 -14.02
CA GLN A 46 -21.74 1.26 -12.66
C GLN A 46 -21.58 0.10 -11.65
N ARG A 47 -22.04 -1.10 -11.99
CA ARG A 47 -21.89 -2.31 -11.14
C ARG A 47 -20.42 -2.68 -10.97
N ARG A 48 -19.66 -2.63 -12.07
CA ARG A 48 -18.21 -2.85 -12.06
C ARG A 48 -17.49 -1.82 -11.18
N TRP A 49 -17.86 -0.56 -11.29
CA TRP A 49 -17.30 0.51 -10.46
C TRP A 49 -17.64 0.31 -8.97
N ALA A 50 -18.88 -0.05 -8.63
CA ALA A 50 -19.29 -0.32 -7.26
C ALA A 50 -18.51 -1.49 -6.64
N LEU A 51 -18.33 -2.59 -7.38
CA LEU A 51 -17.49 -3.72 -6.97
C LEU A 51 -16.04 -3.27 -6.79
N GLN A 52 -15.48 -2.53 -7.75
CA GLN A 52 -14.11 -2.03 -7.67
C GLN A 52 -13.91 -1.17 -6.41
N CYS A 53 -14.77 -0.18 -6.16
CA CYS A 53 -14.70 0.62 -4.93
C CYS A 53 -14.78 -0.25 -3.68
N ARG A 54 -15.62 -1.28 -3.69
CA ARG A 54 -15.75 -2.21 -2.57
C ARG A 54 -14.48 -3.04 -2.35
N MET A 55 -13.85 -3.51 -3.43
CA MET A 55 -12.54 -4.19 -3.42
C MET A 55 -11.42 -3.24 -3.00
N ASP A 56 -11.56 -1.96 -3.31
CA ASP A 56 -10.76 -0.88 -2.76
C ASP A 56 -11.25 -0.46 -1.36
N GLY A 57 -11.88 -1.36 -0.61
CA GLY A 57 -12.18 -1.22 0.82
C GLY A 57 -13.17 -0.11 1.19
N GLU A 58 -13.83 0.50 0.20
CA GLU A 58 -14.82 1.55 0.45
C GLU A 58 -16.06 0.98 1.15
N ARG A 59 -16.67 1.82 1.97
CA ARG A 59 -17.91 1.47 2.68
C ARG A 59 -19.10 1.55 1.73
N PRO A 60 -20.07 0.62 1.79
CA PRO A 60 -21.27 0.70 0.97
C PRO A 60 -22.04 2.03 1.06
N SER A 61 -22.00 2.71 2.22
CA SER A 61 -22.62 4.03 2.40
C SER A 61 -21.92 5.15 1.62
N ALA A 62 -20.59 5.06 1.44
CA ALA A 62 -19.83 6.03 0.66
C ALA A 62 -20.09 5.83 -0.83
N ILE A 63 -20.10 4.56 -1.28
CA ILE A 63 -20.46 4.17 -2.64
C ILE A 63 -21.90 4.61 -2.98
N ALA A 64 -22.85 4.39 -2.07
CA ALA A 64 -24.26 4.77 -2.24
C ALA A 64 -24.42 6.28 -2.42
N ARG A 65 -23.70 7.08 -1.61
CA ARG A 65 -23.68 8.54 -1.75
C ARG A 65 -23.09 8.97 -3.09
N ALA A 66 -22.00 8.36 -3.53
CA ALA A 66 -21.35 8.69 -4.79
C ALA A 66 -22.22 8.38 -6.01
N LEU A 67 -23.03 7.32 -5.94
CA LEU A 67 -23.95 6.91 -7.00
C LEU A 67 -25.35 7.52 -6.88
N ALA A 68 -25.64 8.26 -5.80
CA ALA A 68 -26.98 8.76 -5.47
C ALA A 68 -28.07 7.67 -5.44
N VAL A 69 -27.75 6.48 -4.92
CA VAL A 69 -28.67 5.33 -4.78
C VAL A 69 -28.76 4.87 -3.32
N SER A 70 -29.65 3.93 -3.02
CA SER A 70 -29.75 3.38 -1.67
C SER A 70 -28.58 2.45 -1.35
N ARG A 71 -28.33 2.22 -0.05
CA ARG A 71 -27.33 1.23 0.38
C ARG A 71 -27.69 -0.19 -0.03
N ALA A 72 -28.99 -0.50 -0.12
CA ALA A 72 -29.46 -1.81 -0.57
C ALA A 72 -29.12 -2.02 -2.05
N ASP A 73 -29.34 -1.01 -2.89
CA ASP A 73 -28.99 -1.06 -4.32
C ASP A 73 -27.48 -1.24 -4.54
N VAL A 74 -26.65 -0.63 -3.69
CA VAL A 74 -25.20 -0.85 -3.75
C VAL A 74 -24.83 -2.29 -3.41
N HIS A 75 -25.44 -2.87 -2.37
CA HIS A 75 -25.16 -4.26 -2.01
C HIS A 75 -25.58 -5.21 -3.12
N ASP A 76 -26.78 -5.02 -3.69
CA ASP A 76 -27.26 -5.77 -4.85
C ASP A 76 -26.31 -5.62 -6.06
N ALA A 77 -25.88 -4.39 -6.34
CA ALA A 77 -24.97 -4.10 -7.44
C ALA A 77 -23.61 -4.78 -7.25
N ILE A 78 -23.04 -4.76 -6.04
CA ILE A 78 -21.76 -5.42 -5.72
C ILE A 78 -21.89 -6.93 -5.83
N GLU A 79 -22.96 -7.50 -5.25
CA GLU A 79 -23.19 -8.96 -5.29
C GLU A 79 -23.36 -9.43 -6.74
N THR A 80 -24.27 -8.79 -7.48
CA THR A 80 -24.50 -9.09 -8.90
C THR A 80 -23.23 -8.93 -9.73
N ALA A 81 -22.46 -7.87 -9.49
CA ALA A 81 -21.17 -7.67 -10.18
C ALA A 81 -20.20 -8.82 -9.90
N GLY A 82 -20.09 -9.26 -8.65
CA GLY A 82 -19.22 -10.36 -8.28
C GLY A 82 -19.64 -11.68 -8.92
N LEU A 83 -20.95 -12.00 -8.91
CA LEU A 83 -21.47 -13.20 -9.57
C LEU A 83 -21.17 -13.20 -11.07
N LEU A 84 -21.46 -12.08 -11.77
CA LEU A 84 -21.20 -11.93 -13.20
C LEU A 84 -19.69 -11.98 -13.54
N LEU A 85 -18.83 -11.54 -12.62
CA LEU A 85 -17.38 -11.56 -12.80
C LEU A 85 -16.77 -12.94 -12.55
N ILE A 86 -17.30 -13.69 -11.59
CA ILE A 86 -16.76 -15.00 -11.17
C ILE A 86 -17.32 -16.14 -12.03
N ALA A 87 -18.62 -16.14 -12.33
CA ALA A 87 -19.31 -17.28 -12.95
C ALA A 87 -18.69 -17.78 -14.26
N PRO A 88 -18.19 -16.92 -15.19
CA PRO A 88 -17.54 -17.39 -16.42
C PRO A 88 -16.29 -18.24 -16.17
N HIS A 89 -15.67 -18.09 -15.00
CA HIS A 89 -14.43 -18.76 -14.61
C HIS A 89 -14.62 -19.77 -13.49
N ILE A 90 -15.86 -20.20 -13.23
CA ILE A 90 -16.17 -21.03 -12.08
C ILE A 90 -15.38 -22.34 -12.08
N GLU A 91 -15.09 -22.92 -13.25
CA GLU A 91 -14.32 -24.17 -13.39
C GLU A 91 -12.82 -23.96 -13.09
N ASP A 92 -12.30 -22.73 -13.21
CA ASP A 92 -10.89 -22.40 -13.05
C ASP A 92 -10.49 -22.07 -11.59
N ILE A 93 -11.45 -21.88 -10.68
CA ILE A 93 -11.20 -21.39 -9.30
C ILE A 93 -10.22 -22.27 -8.51
N THR A 94 -10.28 -23.58 -8.71
CA THR A 94 -9.38 -24.52 -8.01
C THR A 94 -7.94 -24.33 -8.46
N ASP A 95 -7.75 -24.14 -9.76
CA ASP A 95 -6.42 -23.90 -10.34
C ASP A 95 -5.88 -22.55 -9.91
N TRP A 96 -6.73 -21.52 -9.82
CA TRP A 96 -6.33 -20.21 -9.29
C TRP A 96 -5.85 -20.31 -7.83
N ALA A 97 -6.58 -21.05 -6.99
CA ALA A 97 -6.21 -21.28 -5.60
C ALA A 97 -4.88 -22.03 -5.49
N HIS A 98 -4.67 -23.07 -6.31
CA HIS A 98 -3.40 -23.80 -6.37
C HIS A 98 -2.24 -22.92 -6.85
N ALA A 99 -2.43 -22.13 -7.90
CA ALA A 99 -1.41 -21.20 -8.40
C ALA A 99 -0.99 -20.20 -7.31
N ARG A 100 -1.97 -19.63 -6.59
CA ARG A 100 -1.70 -18.71 -5.49
C ARG A 100 -0.99 -19.38 -4.30
N ALA A 101 -1.39 -20.59 -3.93
CA ALA A 101 -0.70 -21.38 -2.90
C ALA A 101 0.78 -21.65 -3.23
N ASN A 102 1.10 -21.72 -4.53
CA ASN A 102 2.47 -21.85 -5.05
C ASN A 102 3.18 -20.50 -5.27
N GLY A 103 2.63 -19.39 -4.78
CA GLY A 103 3.25 -18.06 -4.82
C GLY A 103 3.03 -17.28 -6.12
N ALA A 104 2.14 -17.72 -7.01
CA ALA A 104 1.78 -16.94 -8.19
C ALA A 104 1.06 -15.64 -7.80
N LEU A 105 1.40 -14.54 -8.47
CA LEU A 105 0.69 -13.26 -8.32
C LEU A 105 -0.65 -13.32 -9.05
N ASP A 106 -1.70 -12.72 -8.47
CA ASP A 106 -3.06 -12.69 -9.05
C ASP A 106 -3.10 -12.20 -10.51
N ARG A 107 -2.27 -11.21 -10.87
CA ARG A 107 -2.18 -10.72 -12.25
C ARG A 107 -1.66 -11.76 -13.25
N LEU A 108 -0.76 -12.64 -12.81
CA LEU A 108 -0.18 -13.69 -13.64
C LEU A 108 -1.15 -14.85 -13.75
N THR A 109 -1.81 -15.20 -12.65
CA THR A 109 -2.93 -16.15 -12.64
C THR A 109 -4.00 -15.66 -13.62
N ALA A 110 -4.55 -14.46 -13.43
CA ALA A 110 -5.59 -13.93 -14.31
C ALA A 110 -5.21 -13.95 -15.80
N ALA A 111 -3.98 -13.56 -16.14
CA ALA A 111 -3.49 -13.59 -17.52
C ALA A 111 -3.46 -15.02 -18.11
N ALA A 112 -3.10 -16.04 -17.33
CA ALA A 112 -3.01 -17.42 -17.80
C ALA A 112 -4.38 -18.04 -18.15
N TRP A 113 -5.45 -17.60 -17.47
CA TRP A 113 -6.83 -18.06 -17.71
C TRP A 113 -7.70 -17.03 -18.44
N GLY A 114 -7.10 -15.96 -18.99
CA GLY A 114 -7.84 -14.90 -19.70
C GLY A 114 -8.88 -14.17 -18.82
N ALA A 115 -8.66 -14.13 -17.51
CA ALA A 115 -9.54 -13.52 -16.53
C ALA A 115 -9.08 -12.10 -16.18
N ASP A 116 -9.96 -11.38 -15.48
CA ASP A 116 -9.62 -10.12 -14.82
C ASP A 116 -8.88 -10.39 -13.50
N PRO A 117 -7.77 -9.70 -13.15
CA PRO A 117 -7.15 -9.83 -11.84
C PRO A 117 -8.14 -9.61 -10.67
N VAL A 118 -9.10 -8.69 -10.84
CA VAL A 118 -10.16 -8.45 -9.86
C VAL A 118 -11.04 -9.67 -9.70
N ALA A 119 -11.28 -10.47 -10.75
CA ALA A 119 -12.05 -11.72 -10.64
C ALA A 119 -11.35 -12.72 -9.71
N VAL A 120 -10.03 -12.90 -9.88
CA VAL A 120 -9.22 -13.82 -9.06
C VAL A 120 -9.23 -13.39 -7.60
N THR A 121 -8.89 -12.13 -7.31
CA THR A 121 -8.89 -11.60 -5.94
C THR A 121 -10.29 -11.66 -5.33
N THR A 122 -11.32 -11.26 -6.08
CA THR A 122 -12.71 -11.29 -5.60
C THR A 122 -13.13 -12.71 -5.27
N ALA A 123 -12.91 -13.69 -6.15
CA ALA A 123 -13.33 -15.08 -5.96
C ALA A 123 -12.69 -15.74 -4.74
N LEU A 124 -11.38 -15.53 -4.55
CA LEU A 124 -10.58 -16.23 -3.54
C LEU A 124 -10.54 -15.49 -2.18
N ASP A 125 -10.52 -14.16 -2.18
CA ASP A 125 -10.39 -13.35 -0.95
C ASP A 125 -11.73 -12.76 -0.47
N GLY A 126 -12.77 -12.83 -1.30
CA GLY A 126 -14.06 -12.25 -0.98
C GLY A 126 -14.06 -10.72 -1.08
N LEU A 127 -14.99 -10.09 -0.35
CA LEU A 127 -15.01 -8.64 -0.20
C LEU A 127 -14.15 -8.26 1.02
N PRO A 128 -13.17 -7.35 0.88
CA PRO A 128 -12.29 -6.98 1.99
C PRO A 128 -13.10 -6.34 3.12
N THR A 129 -12.69 -6.44 4.38
CA THR A 129 -13.38 -5.71 5.45
C THR A 129 -13.31 -4.20 5.16
N PRO A 130 -14.43 -3.46 5.15
CA PRO A 130 -14.41 -2.03 4.88
C PRO A 130 -13.49 -1.34 5.88
N THR A 131 -12.48 -0.64 5.39
CA THR A 131 -11.60 0.09 6.29
C THR A 131 -12.30 1.36 6.76
N ARG A 132 -11.80 1.98 7.83
CA ARG A 132 -12.35 3.26 8.27
C ARG A 132 -12.19 4.36 7.22
N HIS A 133 -11.10 4.30 6.48
CA HIS A 133 -10.66 5.37 5.59
C HIS A 133 -10.92 5.05 4.11
N GLY A 134 -11.34 3.82 3.78
CA GLY A 134 -11.33 3.33 2.40
C GLY A 134 -9.92 2.86 2.03
N TYR A 135 -9.80 1.78 1.25
CA TYR A 135 -8.49 1.31 0.79
C TYR A 135 -7.94 2.21 -0.33
N THR A 136 -8.78 2.88 -1.13
CA THR A 136 -8.30 3.93 -2.07
C THR A 136 -7.56 5.06 -1.33
N ALA A 137 -8.13 5.55 -0.23
CA ALA A 137 -7.50 6.58 0.57
C ALA A 137 -6.25 6.06 1.27
N LEU A 138 -6.26 4.83 1.80
CA LEU A 138 -5.07 4.19 2.39
C LEU A 138 -3.95 3.97 1.37
N ARG A 139 -4.28 3.51 0.15
CA ARG A 139 -3.30 3.33 -0.92
C ARG A 139 -2.70 4.67 -1.33
N ARG A 140 -3.54 5.69 -1.59
CA ARG A 140 -3.06 7.05 -1.86
C ARG A 140 -2.19 7.60 -0.73
N ALA A 141 -2.58 7.37 0.52
CA ALA A 141 -1.79 7.77 1.67
C ALA A 141 -0.45 7.03 1.74
N SER A 142 -0.42 5.74 1.39
CA SER A 142 0.79 4.92 1.32
C SER A 142 1.70 5.31 0.17
N ASP A 143 1.14 5.65 -1.00
CA ASP A 143 1.87 6.16 -2.16
C ASP A 143 2.51 7.51 -1.82
N LEU A 144 1.73 8.45 -1.26
CA LEU A 144 2.24 9.74 -0.78
C LEU A 144 3.35 9.54 0.26
N TRP A 145 3.11 8.64 1.21
CA TRP A 145 4.07 8.32 2.26
C TRP A 145 5.39 7.77 1.71
N THR A 146 5.31 6.86 0.73
CA THR A 146 6.47 6.25 0.06
C THR A 146 7.21 7.28 -0.79
N ALA A 147 6.49 8.20 -1.44
CA ALA A 147 7.04 9.34 -2.17
C ALA A 147 7.66 10.42 -1.27
N GLY A 148 7.59 10.26 0.05
CA GLY A 148 8.19 11.17 1.03
C GLY A 148 7.34 12.40 1.36
N ALA A 149 6.04 12.37 1.07
CA ALA A 149 5.11 13.41 1.47
C ALA A 149 5.11 13.61 3.00
N THR A 150 4.78 14.83 3.41
CA THR A 150 4.68 15.19 4.83
C THR A 150 3.54 14.46 5.53
N VAL A 151 3.64 14.34 6.86
CA VAL A 151 2.58 13.74 7.68
C VAL A 151 1.24 14.48 7.49
N ASP A 152 1.27 15.80 7.27
CA ASP A 152 0.07 16.61 7.06
C ASP A 152 -0.61 16.31 5.71
N GLU A 153 0.14 16.12 4.63
CA GLU A 153 -0.38 15.71 3.32
C GLU A 153 -1.00 14.30 3.36
N VAL A 154 -0.33 13.38 4.06
CA VAL A 154 -0.81 12.00 4.25
C VAL A 154 -2.07 11.99 5.12
N ALA A 155 -2.13 12.82 6.17
CA ALA A 155 -3.32 12.97 7.00
C ALA A 155 -4.50 13.54 6.20
N ALA A 156 -4.25 14.54 5.35
CA ALA A 156 -5.26 15.10 4.46
C ALA A 156 -5.81 14.06 3.48
N ALA A 157 -4.96 13.18 2.93
CA ALA A 157 -5.39 12.11 2.03
C ALA A 157 -6.34 11.09 2.71
N LEU A 158 -6.22 10.91 4.03
CA LEU A 158 -7.11 10.07 4.84
C LEU A 158 -8.27 10.84 5.46
N ASN A 159 -8.39 12.15 5.21
CA ASN A 159 -9.32 13.05 5.87
C ASN A 159 -9.21 13.00 7.41
N LEU A 160 -7.97 13.04 7.91
CA LEU A 160 -7.63 13.03 9.33
C LEU A 160 -6.86 14.29 9.71
N THR A 161 -6.90 14.63 11.00
CA THR A 161 -5.91 15.57 11.56
C THR A 161 -4.59 14.84 11.80
N ARG A 162 -3.48 15.57 11.80
CA ARG A 162 -2.14 15.04 12.12
C ARG A 162 -2.12 14.23 13.42
N SER A 163 -2.69 14.78 14.49
CA SER A 163 -2.76 14.12 15.80
C SER A 163 -3.54 12.80 15.73
N ARG A 164 -4.59 12.74 14.90
CA ARG A 164 -5.37 11.52 14.72
C ARG A 164 -4.61 10.48 13.91
N LEU A 165 -3.94 10.88 12.83
CA LEU A 165 -3.08 9.99 12.04
C LEU A 165 -1.98 9.39 12.93
N ALA A 166 -1.29 10.20 13.72
CA ALA A 166 -0.26 9.72 14.65
C ALA A 166 -0.81 8.67 15.63
N LYS A 167 -2.00 8.89 16.20
CA LYS A 167 -2.68 7.91 17.06
C LYS A 167 -3.06 6.63 16.32
N ASP A 168 -3.61 6.75 15.12
CA ASP A 168 -4.02 5.60 14.32
C ASP A 168 -2.81 4.77 13.85
N MET A 169 -1.67 5.40 13.55
CA MET A 169 -0.41 4.71 13.29
C MET A 169 0.18 4.04 14.54
N ALA A 170 0.15 4.71 15.70
CA ALA A 170 0.63 4.15 16.96
C ALA A 170 -0.17 2.93 17.41
N THR A 171 -1.46 2.89 17.09
CA THR A 171 -2.37 1.77 17.41
C THR A 171 -2.46 0.73 16.30
N GLY A 172 -1.68 0.86 15.23
CA GLY A 172 -1.70 -0.08 14.08
C GLY A 172 -2.96 -0.02 13.23
N ARG A 173 -3.83 0.98 13.43
CA ARG A 173 -5.06 1.18 12.64
C ARG A 173 -4.78 1.72 11.23
N VAL A 174 -3.64 2.37 11.06
CA VAL A 174 -3.10 2.79 9.76
C VAL A 174 -1.68 2.26 9.70
N VAL A 175 -1.44 1.34 8.77
CA VAL A 175 -0.10 0.82 8.49
C VAL A 175 0.36 1.48 7.20
N LEU A 176 1.32 2.40 7.32
CA LEU A 176 2.07 2.95 6.20
C LEU A 176 3.48 2.41 6.36
N ASP A 177 3.97 1.70 5.35
CA ASP A 177 5.28 1.05 5.38
C ASP A 177 6.42 2.09 5.27
N GLY A 178 6.57 2.90 6.32
CA GLY A 178 7.74 3.74 6.54
C GLY A 178 8.73 2.99 7.41
N ARG A 179 9.96 2.78 6.91
CA ARG A 179 11.04 2.29 7.76
C ARG A 179 11.30 3.31 8.87
N ARG A 180 10.95 2.95 10.12
CA ARG A 180 11.33 3.72 11.31
C ARG A 180 12.84 3.62 11.49
N LEU A 181 13.48 4.76 11.67
CA LEU A 181 14.90 4.87 11.94
C LEU A 181 15.08 5.30 13.40
N GLY A 182 15.55 4.35 14.22
CA GLY A 182 16.08 4.68 15.55
C GLY A 182 17.45 5.36 15.45
N ARG A 183 17.96 5.85 16.58
CA ARG A 183 19.25 6.56 16.66
C ARG A 183 20.39 5.85 15.90
N GLY A 184 20.56 4.53 16.08
CA GLY A 184 21.63 3.78 15.40
C GLY A 184 21.53 3.81 13.87
N ALA A 185 20.32 3.70 13.33
CA ALA A 185 20.09 3.78 11.90
C ALA A 185 20.36 5.19 11.35
N VAL A 186 20.02 6.24 12.11
CA VAL A 186 20.36 7.63 11.75
C VAL A 186 21.86 7.86 11.71
N LEU A 187 22.60 7.35 12.70
CA LEU A 187 24.06 7.46 12.72
C LEU A 187 24.70 6.73 11.53
N THR A 188 24.16 5.57 11.19
CA THR A 188 24.60 4.80 10.01
C THR A 188 24.33 5.57 8.73
N LEU A 189 23.10 6.09 8.56
CA LEU A 189 22.69 6.83 7.37
C LEU A 189 23.52 8.11 7.14
N THR A 190 23.80 8.86 8.21
CA THR A 190 24.50 10.14 8.13
C THR A 190 26.03 10.02 8.23
N GLY A 191 26.54 8.85 8.61
CA GLY A 191 27.96 8.65 8.96
C GLY A 191 28.40 9.46 10.19
N TRP A 192 27.46 9.90 11.04
CA TRP A 192 27.76 10.76 12.18
C TRP A 192 28.10 9.98 13.44
N THR A 193 28.82 10.65 14.34
CA THR A 193 28.96 10.19 15.73
C THR A 193 27.73 10.61 16.55
N SER A 194 27.49 9.92 17.66
CA SER A 194 26.45 10.29 18.63
C SER A 194 26.56 11.74 19.12
N ALA A 195 27.78 12.25 19.31
CA ALA A 195 28.03 13.63 19.73
C ALA A 195 27.64 14.64 18.65
N THR A 196 27.97 14.34 17.38
CA THR A 196 27.57 15.15 16.23
C THR A 196 26.06 15.26 16.14
N LEU A 197 25.34 14.12 16.19
CA LEU A 197 23.87 14.11 16.15
C LEU A 197 23.27 14.93 17.30
N THR A 198 23.73 14.74 18.54
CA THR A 198 23.27 15.53 19.70
C THR A 198 23.48 17.03 19.48
N ARG A 199 24.66 17.44 18.98
CA ARG A 199 24.97 18.85 18.71
C ARG A 199 24.02 19.44 17.67
N HIS A 200 23.83 18.76 16.52
CA HIS A 200 22.93 19.24 15.48
C HIS A 200 21.48 19.32 15.94
N ARG A 201 21.02 18.39 16.78
CA ARG A 201 19.70 18.48 17.43
C ARG A 201 19.59 19.69 18.35
N ARG A 202 20.57 19.94 19.22
CA ARG A 202 20.55 21.08 20.15
C ARG A 202 20.58 22.43 19.45
N THR A 203 21.21 22.52 18.28
CA THR A 203 21.28 23.76 17.50
C THR A 203 20.17 23.91 16.46
N GLY A 204 19.18 22.99 16.45
CA GLY A 204 18.07 23.01 15.48
C GLY A 204 18.47 22.72 14.03
N ARG A 205 19.69 22.19 13.81
CA ARG A 205 20.23 21.84 12.48
C ARG A 205 19.98 20.39 12.09
N PHE A 206 19.05 19.71 12.74
CA PHE A 206 18.60 18.36 12.45
C PHE A 206 17.10 18.32 12.72
N PRO A 207 16.29 17.63 11.90
CA PRO A 207 14.85 17.60 12.09
C PRO A 207 14.48 17.04 13.46
N THR A 208 13.44 17.63 14.06
CA THR A 208 12.82 17.10 15.27
C THR A 208 12.40 15.66 15.04
N ALA A 209 12.52 14.82 16.08
CA ALA A 209 12.07 13.44 16.01
C ALA A 209 10.57 13.37 15.67
N ASP A 210 10.20 12.43 14.81
CA ASP A 210 8.82 12.20 14.43
C ASP A 210 8.02 11.54 15.57
N GLY A 211 8.70 10.85 16.48
CA GLY A 211 8.12 10.35 17.72
C GLY A 211 9.15 9.83 18.73
N TYR A 212 8.64 9.30 19.84
CA TYR A 212 9.42 8.77 20.96
C TYR A 212 8.81 7.44 21.46
N ASP A 213 9.54 6.33 21.33
CA ASP A 213 9.16 5.02 21.91
C ASP A 213 10.30 3.96 21.81
N PRO A 214 10.95 3.52 22.91
CA PRO A 214 11.22 4.27 24.14
C PRO A 214 12.22 5.42 23.91
N THR A 215 12.76 5.54 22.70
CA THR A 215 13.74 6.57 22.30
C THR A 215 13.24 7.36 21.10
N ALA A 216 13.88 8.51 20.84
CA ALA A 216 13.60 9.31 19.65
C ALA A 216 13.80 8.49 18.37
N TRP A 217 12.83 8.56 17.47
CA TRP A 217 12.89 7.93 16.15
C TRP A 217 12.44 8.90 15.06
N TRP A 218 12.86 8.62 13.83
CA TRP A 218 12.53 9.39 12.62
C TRP A 218 11.99 8.46 11.55
N TRP A 219 11.14 8.98 10.67
CA TRP A 219 10.81 8.30 9.43
C TRP A 219 11.97 8.43 8.44
N HIS A 220 12.19 7.39 7.65
CA HIS A 220 13.20 7.42 6.59
C HIS A 220 12.99 8.60 5.62
N SER A 221 11.74 8.88 5.24
CA SER A 221 11.36 10.00 4.36
C SER A 221 11.72 11.36 4.95
N THR A 222 11.42 11.61 6.24
CA THR A 222 11.79 12.86 6.93
C THR A 222 13.29 13.13 6.82
N LEU A 223 14.11 12.10 7.00
CA LEU A 223 15.57 12.23 6.90
C LEU A 223 16.06 12.34 5.46
N ALA A 224 15.47 11.60 4.52
CA ALA A 224 15.82 11.69 3.10
C ALA A 224 15.55 13.09 2.55
N HIS A 225 14.36 13.65 2.80
CA HIS A 225 14.00 14.99 2.38
C HIS A 225 14.89 16.06 3.01
N TRP A 226 15.18 15.93 4.31
CA TRP A 226 16.10 16.85 4.97
C TRP A 226 17.53 16.74 4.42
N LEU A 227 18.02 15.54 4.09
CA LEU A 227 19.35 15.36 3.49
C LEU A 227 19.44 16.01 2.10
N ASP A 228 18.41 15.84 1.28
CA ASP A 228 18.27 16.42 -0.06
C ASP A 228 18.32 17.96 -0.02
N GLN A 229 17.74 18.57 1.01
CA GLN A 229 17.81 20.02 1.24
C GLN A 229 19.16 20.52 1.76
N GLN A 230 20.04 19.64 2.22
CA GLN A 230 21.30 19.99 2.90
C GLN A 230 22.54 19.64 2.07
N GLU A 231 22.39 19.33 0.77
CA GLU A 231 23.48 18.84 -0.06
C GLU A 231 24.60 19.88 -0.24
N HIS A 232 25.71 19.65 0.48
CA HIS A 232 27.01 20.21 0.13
C HIS A 232 27.93 19.07 -0.31
N VAL A 233 27.96 18.81 -1.61
CA VAL A 233 28.83 17.80 -2.20
C VAL A 233 30.26 18.34 -2.23
N CYS A 234 31.21 17.58 -1.70
CA CYS A 234 32.63 17.89 -1.90
C CYS A 234 32.98 17.74 -3.38
N PRO A 235 33.48 18.78 -4.06
CA PRO A 235 33.76 18.69 -5.49
C PRO A 235 34.94 17.75 -5.81
N GLU A 236 35.79 17.42 -4.84
CA GLU A 236 37.02 16.66 -5.06
C GLU A 236 36.87 15.15 -4.84
N CYS A 237 36.00 14.74 -3.91
CA CYS A 237 35.79 13.31 -3.62
C CYS A 237 34.32 12.91 -3.58
N HIS A 238 33.42 13.79 -4.01
CA HIS A 238 31.98 13.60 -4.07
C HIS A 238 31.31 13.21 -2.75
N ARG A 239 32.01 13.40 -1.63
CA ARG A 239 31.45 13.14 -0.31
C ARG A 239 30.35 14.16 0.00
N ILE A 240 29.14 13.67 0.23
CA ILE A 240 27.99 14.49 0.63
C ILE A 240 28.18 14.94 2.08
N LEU A 241 28.08 16.26 2.30
CA LEU A 241 28.27 16.88 3.60
C LEU A 241 27.05 17.73 3.91
N VAL A 242 26.48 17.51 5.09
CA VAL A 242 25.20 18.08 5.51
C VAL A 242 25.28 19.58 5.80
N THR A 243 26.47 20.17 5.90
CA THR A 243 26.60 21.62 6.16
C THR A 243 27.77 22.19 5.39
N ALA A 244 27.65 23.46 4.97
CA ALA A 244 28.75 24.21 4.36
C ALA A 244 30.02 24.22 5.25
N GLY A 245 29.87 24.22 6.58
CA GLY A 245 30.99 24.10 7.51
C GLY A 245 31.65 22.72 7.50
N GLY A 246 30.85 21.66 7.36
CA GLY A 246 31.33 20.29 7.15
C GLY A 246 32.10 20.16 5.83
N LEU A 247 31.57 20.73 4.74
CA LEU A 247 32.27 20.87 3.47
C LEU A 247 33.62 21.55 3.64
N ARG A 248 33.66 22.73 4.25
CA ARG A 248 34.90 23.48 4.45
C ARG A 248 35.93 22.67 5.26
N ALA A 249 35.53 22.10 6.40
CA ALA A 249 36.43 21.32 7.24
C ALA A 249 36.94 20.04 6.56
N HIS A 250 36.07 19.37 5.80
CA HIS A 250 36.42 18.21 5.01
C HIS A 250 37.45 18.56 3.93
N THR A 251 37.19 19.59 3.14
CA THR A 251 38.13 20.06 2.11
C THR A 251 39.47 20.47 2.73
N THR A 252 39.45 21.15 3.89
CA THR A 252 40.69 21.50 4.60
C THR A 252 41.50 20.27 5.04
N ARG A 253 40.86 19.23 5.59
CA ARG A 253 41.55 18.08 6.18
C ARG A 253 41.97 17.02 5.15
N MET A 254 41.09 16.74 4.20
CA MET A 254 41.25 15.62 3.27
C MET A 254 41.98 16.03 1.99
N HIS A 255 41.85 17.29 1.57
CA HIS A 255 42.35 17.75 0.27
C HIS A 255 43.42 18.83 0.36
N ASN A 256 43.38 19.68 1.39
CA ASN A 256 44.37 20.76 1.58
C ASN A 256 45.52 20.42 2.53
N SER A 257 45.61 19.20 3.05
CA SER A 257 46.69 18.77 3.94
C SER A 257 48.06 18.63 3.23
N GLY A 258 48.10 18.69 1.89
CA GLY A 258 49.34 18.59 1.09
C GLY A 258 49.93 19.91 0.56
N ARG A 259 49.26 21.06 0.70
CA ARG A 259 49.70 22.34 0.08
C ARG A 259 50.70 23.18 0.90
N LYS A 260 51.21 22.67 2.02
CA LYS A 260 52.22 23.36 2.84
C LYS A 260 53.58 22.68 2.72
N SER A 261 54.37 23.04 1.70
CA SER A 261 55.84 23.21 1.75
C SER A 261 56.50 23.15 0.35
N ALA A 262 56.22 24.11 -0.52
CA ALA A 262 57.10 24.38 -1.67
C ALA A 262 57.10 25.90 -1.93
N GLY A 263 58.07 26.61 -1.34
CA GLY A 263 58.17 28.06 -1.52
C GLY A 263 59.05 28.79 -0.50
N ARG A 264 60.26 28.30 -0.25
CA ARG A 264 61.40 29.12 0.19
C ARG A 264 62.68 28.54 -0.42
N ARG A 265 63.02 29.03 -1.61
CA ARG A 265 64.38 29.26 -2.07
C ARG A 265 64.36 30.54 -2.88
#